data_AF-A0A2S9FG53-F1
#
_entry.id   AF-A0A2S9FG53-F1
#
_cell.length_a   1.000
_cell.length_b   1.000
_cell.length_c   1.000
_cell.angle_alpha   90.00
_cell.angle_beta   90.00
_cell.angle_gamma   90.00
#
_symmetry.space_group_name_H-M   'P 1'
#
loop_
_entity.id
_entity.type
_entity.pdbx_description
1 polymer ?
#
loop_
_entity_poly.entity_id
_entity_poly.type
_entity_poly.pdbx_seq_one_letter_code
_entity_poly.pdbx_strand_id
1 'polypeptide(L)'
;MATVNSAAPGQGPNRHTVLADIDSAAYHSLRQRPVTRAERYALGKSLRKRVPRRTLAEWTPQPDRPDPVQLIEENHRGRLERLIPVRVGRMIASPYGFLRGTAVVMADDVAHLPATGITPVVCGDSHLGNFGFYASPERDLVIDLNDFDEAHPGGWEWDLRR
;
A
#
# COMPACT_ATOMS: atom_id res chain seq x y z
N MET A 1 -28.12 -21.31 35.47
CA MET A 1 -28.51 -21.06 34.07
C MET A 1 -27.73 -19.85 33.58
N ALA A 2 -26.50 -20.07 33.09
CA ALA A 2 -25.66 -19.01 32.54
C ALA A 2 -25.84 -18.98 31.02
N THR A 3 -26.25 -17.83 30.53
CA THR A 3 -26.65 -17.55 29.15
C THR A 3 -25.45 -17.58 28.22
N VAL A 4 -25.53 -18.40 27.18
CA VAL A 4 -24.62 -18.41 26.02
C VAL A 4 -24.88 -17.14 25.23
N ASN A 5 -23.88 -16.25 25.12
CA ASN A 5 -23.98 -15.10 24.23
C ASN A 5 -23.34 -15.45 22.88
N SER A 6 -24.18 -15.41 21.85
CA SER A 6 -23.94 -15.79 20.47
C SER A 6 -22.94 -14.85 19.78
N ALA A 7 -22.00 -15.46 19.04
CA ALA A 7 -21.08 -14.77 18.16
C ALA A 7 -21.83 -14.04 17.02
N ALA A 8 -21.38 -12.83 16.68
CA ALA A 8 -21.86 -12.07 15.53
C ALA A 8 -21.40 -12.73 14.20
N PRO A 9 -22.24 -12.74 13.14
CA PRO A 9 -21.90 -13.38 11.88
C PRO A 9 -21.15 -12.40 10.97
N GLY A 10 -20.02 -12.85 10.40
CA GLY A 10 -19.37 -12.19 9.27
C GLY A 10 -17.92 -11.72 9.50
N GLN A 11 -17.02 -12.62 9.88
CA GLN A 11 -15.58 -12.45 9.63
C GLN A 11 -15.12 -13.53 8.66
N GLY A 12 -15.02 -13.18 7.38
CA GLY A 12 -14.21 -13.94 6.43
C GLY A 12 -12.73 -13.93 6.86
N PRO A 13 -11.89 -14.84 6.32
CA PRO A 13 -10.56 -15.11 6.85
C PRO A 13 -9.60 -13.98 6.50
N ASN A 14 -9.62 -12.87 7.24
CA ASN A 14 -8.63 -11.81 7.05
C ASN A 14 -7.34 -12.18 7.81
N ARG A 15 -6.60 -13.15 7.25
CA ARG A 15 -5.40 -13.77 7.85
C ARG A 15 -4.13 -12.91 7.79
N HIS A 16 -4.21 -11.68 7.30
CA HIS A 16 -3.03 -10.84 7.02
C HIS A 16 -2.86 -9.63 7.96
N THR A 17 -3.76 -9.42 8.92
CA THR A 17 -3.64 -8.33 9.90
C THR A 17 -2.95 -8.82 11.18
N VAL A 18 -1.75 -8.32 11.45
CA VAL A 18 -0.94 -8.68 12.63
C VAL A 18 -1.44 -7.99 13.90
N LEU A 19 -2.20 -6.89 13.76
CA LEU A 19 -2.59 -6.00 14.85
C LEU A 19 -4.05 -5.53 14.69
N ALA A 20 -4.99 -6.47 14.71
CA ALA A 20 -6.43 -6.17 14.58
C ALA A 20 -6.98 -5.25 15.69
N ASP A 21 -6.23 -5.08 16.79
CA ASP A 21 -6.66 -4.34 17.98
C ASP A 21 -6.43 -2.80 17.90
N ILE A 22 -5.91 -2.28 16.79
CA ILE A 22 -5.70 -0.83 16.63
C ILE A 22 -6.95 -0.23 16.02
N ASP A 23 -7.58 0.71 16.72
CA ASP A 23 -8.61 1.58 16.14
C ASP A 23 -7.98 2.45 15.04
N SER A 24 -8.11 2.00 13.80
CA SER A 24 -7.60 2.72 12.65
C SER A 24 -8.56 3.80 12.14
N ALA A 25 -9.79 3.90 12.68
CA ALA A 25 -10.83 4.83 12.23
C ALA A 25 -10.32 6.26 12.11
N ALA A 26 -9.52 6.69 13.09
CA ALA A 26 -8.91 8.02 13.15
C ALA A 26 -7.93 8.33 12.00
N TYR A 27 -7.51 7.33 11.21
CA TYR A 27 -6.59 7.48 10.08
C TYR A 27 -7.30 7.37 8.71
N HIS A 28 -8.49 6.78 8.65
CA HIS A 28 -9.21 6.56 7.38
C HIS A 28 -9.76 7.84 6.75
N SER A 29 -9.84 8.95 7.49
CA SER A 29 -10.42 10.19 6.99
C SER A 29 -9.61 11.42 7.36
N LEU A 30 -9.32 12.26 6.36
CA LEU A 30 -8.74 13.59 6.57
C LEU A 30 -9.69 14.56 7.29
N ARG A 31 -10.98 14.21 7.42
CA ARG A 31 -11.99 15.01 8.14
C ARG A 31 -11.92 14.80 9.65
N GLN A 32 -11.31 13.72 10.10
CA GLN A 32 -11.16 13.43 11.51
C GLN A 32 -9.77 13.84 11.95
N ARG A 33 -9.67 14.46 13.12
CA ARG A 33 -8.36 14.79 13.67
C ARG A 33 -7.74 13.50 14.22
N PRO A 34 -6.60 13.04 13.68
CA PRO A 34 -5.93 11.89 14.25
C PRO A 34 -5.43 12.21 15.65
N VAL A 35 -5.15 11.17 16.45
CA VAL A 35 -4.42 11.29 17.73
C VAL A 35 -3.13 12.09 17.53
N THR A 36 -2.62 12.71 18.58
CA THR A 36 -1.48 13.64 18.49
C THR A 36 -0.25 12.99 17.86
N ARG A 37 0.65 13.80 17.29
CA ARG A 37 1.92 13.30 16.73
C ARG A 37 2.72 12.49 17.76
N ALA A 38 2.70 12.90 19.03
CA ALA A 38 3.37 12.20 20.12
C ALA A 38 2.78 10.80 20.34
N GLU A 39 1.45 10.69 20.38
CA GLU A 39 0.75 9.40 20.52
C GLU A 39 1.00 8.48 19.33
N ARG A 40 0.90 9.00 18.09
CA ARG A 40 1.22 8.22 16.87
C ARG A 40 2.66 7.72 16.87
N TYR A 41 3.59 8.57 17.29
CA TYR A 41 5.00 8.19 17.41
C TYR A 41 5.19 7.09 18.45
N ALA A 42 4.60 7.25 19.64
CA ALA A 42 4.66 6.25 20.71
C ALA A 42 4.06 4.90 20.29
N LEU A 43 2.91 4.93 19.61
CA LEU A 43 2.29 3.75 19.00
C LEU A 43 3.25 3.08 18.01
N GLY A 44 3.73 3.79 17.00
CA GLY A 44 4.67 3.21 16.02
C GLY A 44 5.98 2.72 16.65
N LYS A 45 6.36 3.24 17.82
CA LYS A 45 7.54 2.81 18.58
C LYS A 45 7.26 1.54 19.41
N SER A 46 6.04 1.37 19.93
CA SER A 46 5.60 0.15 20.60
C SER A 46 5.43 -1.00 19.60
N LEU A 47 4.87 -0.72 18.42
CA LEU A 47 4.69 -1.72 17.36
C LEU A 47 6.01 -2.31 16.86
N ARG A 48 7.08 -1.50 16.81
CA ARG A 48 8.43 -1.98 16.46
C ARG A 48 8.97 -3.06 17.39
N LYS A 49 8.48 -3.13 18.64
CA LYS A 49 8.87 -4.20 19.58
C LYS A 49 8.21 -5.54 19.23
N ARG A 50 7.05 -5.49 18.57
CA ARG A 50 6.29 -6.67 18.13
C ARG A 50 6.71 -7.13 16.73
N VAL A 51 6.85 -6.18 15.80
CA VAL A 51 7.24 -6.42 14.41
C VAL A 51 8.39 -5.48 14.05
N PRO A 52 9.63 -5.97 13.95
CA PRO A 52 10.78 -5.15 13.57
C PRO A 52 10.63 -4.59 12.14
N ARG A 53 11.00 -3.33 11.90
CA ARG A 53 10.89 -2.70 10.56
C ARG A 53 11.57 -3.47 9.44
N ARG A 54 12.69 -4.15 9.75
CA ARG A 54 13.46 -4.92 8.76
C ARG A 54 12.63 -6.03 8.10
N THR A 55 11.60 -6.54 8.77
CA THR A 55 10.73 -7.58 8.20
C THR A 55 9.84 -7.05 7.08
N LEU A 56 9.75 -5.72 6.90
CA LEU A 56 9.06 -5.14 5.72
C LEU A 56 9.81 -5.43 4.41
N ALA A 57 11.12 -5.64 4.48
CA ALA A 57 11.97 -5.97 3.33
C ALA A 57 12.01 -7.48 3.04
N GLU A 58 11.44 -8.30 3.93
CA GLU A 58 11.37 -9.75 3.74
C GLU A 58 10.15 -10.08 2.87
N TRP A 59 10.40 -10.71 1.73
CA TRP A 59 9.36 -11.19 0.83
C TRP A 59 9.82 -12.49 0.18
N THR A 60 8.88 -13.44 0.10
CA THR A 60 9.05 -14.72 -0.60
C THR A 60 7.79 -14.95 -1.43
N PRO A 61 7.90 -15.35 -2.70
CA PRO A 61 6.74 -15.64 -3.53
C PRO A 61 5.93 -16.78 -2.93
N GLN A 62 4.60 -16.63 -2.89
CA GLN A 62 3.71 -17.71 -2.50
C GLN A 62 3.71 -18.84 -3.54
N PRO A 63 3.48 -20.11 -3.15
CA PRO A 63 3.44 -21.23 -4.09
C PRO A 63 2.38 -21.09 -5.20
N ASP A 64 1.30 -20.37 -4.92
CA ASP A 64 0.16 -20.10 -5.81
C ASP A 64 0.20 -18.68 -6.41
N ARG A 65 1.34 -17.99 -6.32
CA ARG A 65 1.53 -16.67 -6.90
C ARG A 65 1.17 -16.69 -8.40
N PRO A 66 0.23 -15.83 -8.86
CA PRO A 66 -0.12 -15.73 -10.27
C PRO A 66 1.08 -15.39 -11.15
N ASP A 67 1.02 -15.79 -12.43
CA ASP A 67 2.01 -15.36 -13.41
C ASP A 67 1.96 -13.83 -13.56
N PRO A 68 3.06 -13.09 -13.32
CA PRO A 68 3.11 -11.64 -13.52
C PRO A 68 2.68 -11.20 -14.91
N VAL A 69 2.98 -11.99 -15.94
CA VAL A 69 2.58 -11.66 -17.32
C VAL A 69 1.07 -11.71 -17.45
N GLN A 70 0.43 -12.74 -16.91
CA GLN A 70 -1.02 -12.86 -16.90
C GLN A 70 -1.68 -11.69 -16.15
N LEU A 71 -1.16 -11.30 -14.99
CA LEU A 71 -1.67 -10.13 -14.24
C LEU A 71 -1.58 -8.83 -15.06
N ILE A 72 -0.49 -8.66 -15.82
CA ILE A 72 -0.30 -7.48 -16.68
C ILE A 72 -1.30 -7.48 -17.85
N GLU A 73 -1.49 -8.64 -18.50
CA GLU A 73 -2.46 -8.82 -19.58
C GLU A 73 -3.89 -8.54 -19.10
N GLU A 74 -4.27 -9.09 -17.94
CA GLU A 74 -5.57 -8.83 -17.33
C GLU A 74 -5.77 -7.35 -16.99
N ASN A 75 -4.72 -6.67 -16.53
CA ASN A 75 -4.72 -5.23 -16.27
C ASN A 75 -4.86 -4.37 -17.55
N HIS A 76 -4.81 -4.96 -18.74
CA HIS A 76 -5.11 -4.24 -19.98
C HIS A 76 -6.61 -4.13 -20.27
N ARG A 77 -7.47 -4.85 -19.54
CA ARG A 77 -8.93 -4.75 -19.69
C ARG A 77 -9.40 -3.31 -19.53
N GLY A 78 -10.17 -2.82 -20.50
CA GLY A 78 -10.70 -1.45 -20.51
C GLY A 78 -9.71 -0.38 -21.01
N ARG A 79 -8.46 -0.74 -21.34
CA ARG A 79 -7.51 0.19 -21.97
C ARG A 79 -7.73 0.30 -23.48
N LEU A 80 -7.26 1.39 -24.06
CA LEU A 80 -7.27 1.59 -25.50
C LEU A 80 -6.28 0.63 -26.19
N GLU A 81 -6.78 -0.32 -26.98
CA GLU A 81 -6.00 -1.40 -27.60
C GLU A 81 -4.75 -0.92 -28.33
N ARG A 82 -4.88 0.12 -29.16
CA ARG A 82 -3.76 0.69 -29.92
C ARG A 82 -2.61 1.25 -29.06
N LEU A 83 -2.85 1.53 -27.78
CA LEU A 83 -1.85 2.07 -26.85
C LEU A 83 -1.20 0.97 -25.99
N ILE A 84 -1.75 -0.24 -25.97
CA ILE A 84 -1.19 -1.36 -25.22
C ILE A 84 0.27 -1.65 -25.65
N PRO A 85 0.61 -1.76 -26.95
CA PRO A 85 1.99 -2.01 -27.36
C PRO A 85 2.96 -0.91 -26.92
N VAL A 86 2.52 0.35 -26.89
CA VAL A 86 3.34 1.49 -26.42
C VAL A 86 3.61 1.36 -24.92
N ARG A 87 2.59 1.02 -24.13
CA ARG A 87 2.72 0.77 -22.68
C ARG A 87 3.70 -0.37 -22.43
N VAL A 88 3.52 -1.51 -23.10
CA VAL A 88 4.41 -2.67 -22.96
C VAL A 88 5.83 -2.31 -23.36
N GLY A 89 6.03 -1.63 -24.50
CA GLY A 89 7.34 -1.18 -24.95
C GLY A 89 8.05 -0.29 -23.93
N ARG A 90 7.34 0.64 -23.27
CA ARG A 90 7.90 1.47 -22.19
C ARG A 90 8.22 0.67 -20.93
N MET A 91 7.37 -0.30 -20.59
CA MET A 91 7.52 -1.15 -19.41
C MET A 91 8.72 -2.09 -19.53
N ILE A 92 8.95 -2.69 -20.71
CA ILE A 92 10.09 -3.62 -20.91
C ILE A 92 11.43 -2.92 -21.13
N ALA A 93 11.45 -1.58 -21.26
CA ALA A 93 12.65 -0.83 -21.59
C ALA A 93 13.70 -0.79 -20.46
N SER A 94 13.29 -1.02 -19.20
CA SER A 94 14.21 -1.08 -18.06
C SER A 94 13.56 -1.74 -16.83
N PRO A 95 14.34 -2.22 -15.85
CA PRO A 95 13.79 -2.71 -14.57
C PRO A 95 12.91 -1.68 -13.86
N TYR A 96 13.28 -0.40 -13.92
CA TYR A 96 12.48 0.70 -13.37
C TYR A 96 11.16 0.89 -14.15
N GLY A 97 11.22 0.83 -15.48
CA GLY A 97 10.02 0.87 -16.35
C GLY A 97 9.07 -0.29 -16.07
N PHE A 98 9.62 -1.48 -15.78
CA PHE A 98 8.85 -2.63 -15.36
C PHE A 98 8.17 -2.36 -14.02
N LEU A 99 8.94 -2.02 -12.98
CA LEU A 99 8.42 -1.73 -11.63
C LEU A 99 7.29 -0.68 -11.64
N ARG A 100 7.53 0.46 -12.31
CA ARG A 100 6.53 1.52 -12.49
C ARG A 100 5.30 1.01 -13.25
N GLY A 101 5.51 0.27 -14.35
CA GLY A 101 4.45 -0.23 -15.22
C GLY A 101 3.67 -1.43 -14.70
N THR A 102 4.03 -2.02 -13.56
CA THR A 102 3.44 -3.27 -13.06
C THR A 102 2.92 -3.16 -11.62
N ALA A 103 2.32 -2.01 -11.26
CA ALA A 103 1.69 -1.79 -9.95
C ALA A 103 0.78 -2.96 -9.52
N VAL A 104 0.02 -3.54 -10.46
CA VAL A 104 -0.86 -4.71 -10.23
C VAL A 104 -0.12 -5.94 -9.68
N VAL A 105 1.10 -6.22 -10.17
CA VAL A 105 1.90 -7.38 -9.73
C VAL A 105 2.35 -7.16 -8.29
N MET A 106 2.81 -5.95 -7.98
CA MET A 106 3.22 -5.61 -6.63
C MET A 106 2.04 -5.59 -5.65
N ALA A 107 0.88 -5.07 -6.08
CA ALA A 107 -0.33 -5.08 -5.25
C ALA A 107 -0.72 -6.51 -4.86
N ASP A 108 -0.69 -7.45 -5.80
CA ASP A 108 -0.92 -8.87 -5.52
C ASP A 108 0.13 -9.45 -4.57
N ASP A 109 1.41 -9.15 -4.78
CA ASP A 109 2.51 -9.60 -3.92
C ASP A 109 2.36 -9.09 -2.47
N VAL A 110 1.93 -7.84 -2.30
CA VAL A 110 1.81 -7.19 -0.99
C VAL A 110 0.49 -7.52 -0.28
N ALA A 111 -0.58 -7.83 -1.01
CA ALA A 111 -1.89 -8.18 -0.44
C ALA A 111 -1.83 -9.37 0.53
N HIS A 112 -0.87 -10.27 0.32
CA HIS A 112 -0.68 -11.48 1.12
C HIS A 112 0.29 -11.28 2.30
N LEU A 113 0.93 -10.11 2.40
CA LEU A 113 1.91 -9.84 3.44
C LEU A 113 1.26 -9.40 4.75
N PRO A 114 1.93 -9.64 5.89
CA PRO A 114 1.48 -9.12 7.17
C PRO A 114 1.37 -7.59 7.15
N ALA A 115 0.25 -7.06 7.65
CA ALA A 115 -0.05 -5.65 7.78
C ALA A 115 -0.44 -5.29 9.22
N THR A 116 -0.16 -4.07 9.64
CA THR A 116 -0.49 -3.55 10.98
C THR A 116 -1.96 -3.17 11.13
N GLY A 117 -2.75 -3.15 10.05
CA GLY A 117 -4.13 -2.67 10.08
C GLY A 117 -4.28 -1.16 10.26
N ILE A 118 -3.17 -0.41 10.28
CA ILE A 118 -3.18 1.06 10.26
C ILE A 118 -3.36 1.51 8.81
N THR A 119 -4.47 2.18 8.54
CA THR A 119 -4.90 2.46 7.17
C THR A 119 -5.16 3.95 6.95
N PRO A 120 -4.10 4.77 6.84
CA PRO A 120 -4.24 6.18 6.49
C PRO A 120 -4.68 6.34 5.02
N VAL A 121 -4.94 7.57 4.59
CA VAL A 121 -4.92 7.88 3.15
C VAL A 121 -3.50 7.72 2.64
N VAL A 122 -3.29 6.74 1.76
CA VAL A 122 -2.01 6.44 1.09
C VAL A 122 -2.01 7.03 -0.32
N CYS A 123 -0.84 7.21 -0.92
CA CYS A 123 -0.72 7.67 -2.31
C CYS A 123 -1.14 6.57 -3.31
N GLY A 124 -0.82 5.32 -3.03
CA GLY A 124 -1.17 4.18 -3.90
C GLY A 124 -0.14 3.89 -4.99
N ASP A 125 0.56 4.92 -5.49
CA ASP A 125 1.64 4.78 -6.48
C ASP A 125 2.94 5.49 -6.04
N SER A 126 3.39 5.21 -4.80
CA SER A 126 4.62 5.78 -4.22
C SER A 126 5.93 5.23 -4.80
N HIS A 127 6.08 5.14 -6.12
CA HIS A 127 7.33 4.71 -6.73
C HIS A 127 8.34 5.89 -6.82
N LEU A 128 9.63 5.61 -7.00
CA LEU A 128 10.68 6.64 -7.00
C LEU A 128 10.43 7.84 -7.94
N GLY A 129 9.86 7.64 -9.13
CA GLY A 129 9.61 8.75 -10.07
C GLY A 129 8.41 9.64 -9.77
N ASN A 130 7.65 9.38 -8.70
CA ASN A 130 6.61 10.28 -8.21
C ASN A 130 7.15 11.18 -7.09
N PHE A 131 8.31 10.84 -6.51
CA PHE A 131 9.06 11.73 -5.63
C PHE A 131 9.93 12.69 -6.44
N GLY A 132 9.97 13.94 -6.02
CA GLY A 132 10.80 14.95 -6.67
C GLY A 132 11.20 16.08 -5.74
N PHE A 133 12.13 16.89 -6.24
CA PHE A 133 12.46 18.16 -5.64
C PHE A 133 11.82 19.28 -6.45
N TYR A 134 11.13 20.19 -5.77
CA TYR A 134 10.40 21.31 -6.37
C TYR A 134 10.84 22.61 -5.71
N ALA A 135 10.61 23.74 -6.39
CA ALA A 135 10.82 25.06 -5.81
C ALA A 135 9.52 25.50 -5.13
N SER A 136 9.60 25.90 -3.85
CA SER A 136 8.48 26.59 -3.20
C SER A 136 8.26 27.98 -3.83
N PRO A 137 7.13 28.66 -3.55
CA PRO A 137 6.93 30.05 -3.94
C PRO A 137 8.06 30.98 -3.45
N GLU A 138 8.66 30.68 -2.31
CA GLU A 138 9.80 31.37 -1.71
C GLU A 138 11.16 30.99 -2.33
N ARG A 139 11.16 30.09 -3.33
CA ARG A 139 12.35 29.51 -4.00
C ARG A 139 13.18 28.56 -3.12
N ASP A 140 12.58 28.00 -2.09
CA ASP A 140 13.21 26.94 -1.31
C ASP A 140 13.07 25.60 -2.01
N LEU A 141 14.09 24.74 -1.89
CA LEU A 141 14.05 23.38 -2.39
C LEU A 141 13.20 22.51 -1.44
N VAL A 142 12.07 22.00 -1.93
CA VAL A 142 11.16 21.13 -1.17
C VAL A 142 11.11 19.74 -1.78
N ILE A 143 11.01 18.72 -0.93
CA ILE A 143 10.71 17.35 -1.36
C ILE A 143 9.20 17.20 -1.41
N ASP A 144 8.67 16.71 -2.52
CA ASP A 144 7.24 16.44 -2.66
C ASP A 144 6.98 15.11 -3.38
N LEU A 145 5.74 14.65 -3.24
CA LEU A 145 5.16 13.49 -3.93
C LEU A 145 4.04 13.98 -4.85
N ASN A 146 4.05 13.53 -6.09
CA ASN A 146 3.03 13.83 -7.09
C ASN A 146 2.21 12.59 -7.44
N ASP A 147 1.15 12.81 -8.23
CA ASP A 147 0.26 11.78 -8.78
C ASP A 147 -0.58 11.05 -7.70
N PHE A 148 -1.77 11.59 -7.44
CA PHE A 148 -2.68 11.14 -6.37
C PHE A 148 -3.99 10.55 -6.93
N ASP A 149 -4.01 10.14 -8.18
CA ASP A 149 -5.18 9.51 -8.81
C ASP A 149 -5.49 8.12 -8.21
N GLU A 150 -4.48 7.44 -7.68
CA GLU A 150 -4.59 6.18 -6.93
C GLU A 150 -4.75 6.36 -5.40
N ALA A 151 -4.89 7.58 -4.90
CA ALA A 151 -4.93 7.84 -3.46
C ALA A 151 -6.23 7.35 -2.80
N HIS A 152 -6.10 6.55 -1.73
CA HIS A 152 -7.24 5.96 -1.01
C HIS A 152 -6.85 5.55 0.43
N PRO A 153 -7.82 5.30 1.34
CA PRO A 153 -7.53 4.67 2.62
C PRO A 153 -6.97 3.25 2.43
N GLY A 154 -5.75 2.99 2.88
CA GLY A 154 -5.05 1.73 2.63
C GLY A 154 -3.89 1.51 3.60
N GLY A 155 -3.31 0.31 3.62
CA GLY A 155 -2.19 0.00 4.51
C GLY A 155 -0.96 0.86 4.19
N TRP A 156 -0.39 1.55 5.17
CA TRP A 156 0.81 2.38 4.95
C TRP A 156 2.01 1.58 4.46
N GLU A 157 2.02 0.27 4.71
CA GLU A 157 3.07 -0.63 4.24
C GLU A 157 3.09 -0.77 2.72
N TRP A 158 2.00 -0.45 2.03
CA TRP A 158 1.91 -0.55 0.57
C TRP A 158 2.79 0.50 -0.09
N ASP A 159 2.64 1.77 0.30
CA ASP A 159 3.48 2.88 -0.18
C ASP A 159 4.96 2.69 0.13
N LEU A 160 5.30 2.07 1.27
CA LEU A 160 6.71 1.83 1.62
C LEU A 160 7.35 0.65 0.92
N ARG A 161 6.56 -0.30 0.41
CA ARG A 161 7.07 -1.44 -0.36
C ARG A 161 7.18 -1.12 -1.85
N ARG A 162 6.66 0.04 -2.27
CA ARG A 162 6.65 0.52 -3.66
C ARG A 162 8.01 1.09 -4.06
#